data_AF-A0A1H5U6A0-F1
#
_entry.id   AF-A0A1H5U6A0-F1
#
_cell.length_a   1.000
_cell.length_b   1.000
_cell.length_c   1.000
_cell.angle_alpha   90.00
_cell.angle_beta   90.00
_cell.angle_gamma   90.00
#
_symmetry.space_group_name_H-M   'P 1'
#
loop_
_entity.id
_entity.type
_entity.pdbx_description
1 polymer ?
#
loop_
_entity_poly.entity_id
_entity_poly.type
_entity_poly.pdbx_seq_one_letter_code
_entity_poly.pdbx_strand_id
1 'polypeptide(L)'
;MTRIEELLEKYWEAETSQSEEKELRDLILEVEGYEQEKALFTALNQFKSEEPKNLRIPKAKTRKLNTTWISWAASVTIFLGSFWGWRAYEQKQAEQLAYDEVMQAFSLIQSNLLKGQDQLAPMNDLKYLNTTNRLFQLEEPNSK
;
A
#
# COMPACT_ATOMS: atom_id res chain seq x y z
N MET A 1 -16.93 -24.72 54.36
CA MET A 1 -17.67 -24.55 53.11
C MET A 1 -16.92 -25.30 52.03
N THR A 2 -17.61 -26.15 51.29
CA THR A 2 -17.04 -26.81 50.11
C THR A 2 -16.97 -25.81 48.95
N ARG A 3 -16.12 -26.08 47.94
CA ARG A 3 -16.06 -25.24 46.72
C ARG A 3 -17.42 -25.15 46.02
N ILE A 4 -18.20 -26.24 46.04
CA ILE A 4 -19.55 -26.29 45.48
C ILE A 4 -20.48 -25.33 46.22
N GLU A 5 -20.46 -25.34 47.57
CA GLU A 5 -21.29 -24.42 48.39
C GLU A 5 -20.96 -22.95 48.14
N GLU A 6 -19.67 -22.59 48.08
CA GLU A 6 -19.23 -21.22 47.78
C GLU A 6 -19.72 -20.75 46.41
N LEU A 7 -19.60 -21.62 45.40
CA LEU A 7 -20.07 -21.33 44.05
C LEU A 7 -21.60 -21.29 43.97
N LEU A 8 -22.31 -22.11 44.74
CA LEU A 8 -23.78 -22.10 44.81
C LEU A 8 -24.29 -20.78 45.39
N GLU A 9 -23.70 -20.35 46.49
CA GLU A 9 -24.06 -19.09 47.17
C GLU A 9 -23.89 -17.92 46.20
N LYS A 10 -22.72 -17.80 45.56
CA LYS A 10 -22.47 -16.79 44.52
C LYS A 10 -23.43 -16.90 43.33
N TYR A 11 -23.76 -18.12 42.90
CA TYR A 11 -24.67 -18.33 41.76
C TYR A 11 -26.08 -17.82 42.08
N TRP A 12 -26.57 -18.10 43.30
CA TRP A 12 -27.86 -17.60 43.78
C TRP A 12 -27.87 -16.09 44.02
N GLU A 13 -26.73 -15.50 44.38
CA GLU A 13 -26.54 -14.04 44.46
C GLU A 13 -26.28 -13.38 43.09
N ALA A 14 -26.18 -14.17 42.02
CA ALA A 14 -25.86 -13.73 40.66
C ALA A 14 -24.49 -13.03 40.54
N GLU A 15 -23.52 -13.41 41.36
CA GLU A 15 -22.15 -12.88 41.37
C GLU A 15 -21.14 -13.77 40.64
N THR A 16 -21.57 -14.90 40.06
CA THR A 16 -20.71 -15.84 39.34
C THR A 16 -20.26 -15.32 37.97
N SER A 17 -19.01 -15.59 37.62
CA SER A 17 -18.50 -15.49 36.26
C SER A 17 -18.88 -16.71 35.40
N GLN A 18 -18.82 -16.56 34.06
CA GLN A 18 -19.11 -17.67 33.13
C GLN A 18 -18.19 -18.89 33.34
N SER A 19 -16.93 -18.67 33.74
CA SER A 19 -16.00 -19.76 34.07
C SER A 19 -16.41 -20.49 35.34
N GLU A 20 -16.86 -19.76 36.36
CA GLU A 20 -17.33 -20.32 37.63
C GLU A 20 -18.65 -21.08 37.46
N GLU A 21 -19.59 -20.60 36.65
CA GLU A 21 -20.83 -21.33 36.33
C GLU A 21 -20.54 -22.66 35.63
N LYS A 22 -19.54 -22.67 34.73
CA LYS A 22 -19.10 -23.91 34.08
C LYS A 22 -18.48 -24.87 35.08
N GLU A 23 -17.58 -24.39 35.94
CA GLU A 23 -16.97 -25.17 37.03
C GLU A 23 -18.04 -25.75 37.95
N LEU A 24 -18.99 -24.93 38.41
CA LEU A 24 -20.11 -25.31 39.27
C LEU A 24 -20.95 -26.44 38.67
N ARG A 25 -21.33 -26.28 37.40
CA ARG A 25 -22.12 -27.28 36.69
C ARG A 25 -21.37 -28.60 36.57
N ASP A 26 -20.10 -28.55 36.18
CA ASP A 26 -19.29 -29.76 35.97
C ASP A 26 -19.08 -30.51 37.31
N LEU A 27 -18.83 -29.77 38.41
CA LEU A 27 -18.71 -30.33 39.76
C LEU A 27 -20.01 -30.97 40.28
N ILE A 28 -21.14 -30.28 40.14
CA ILE A 28 -22.45 -30.78 40.64
C ILE A 28 -22.88 -32.05 39.92
N LEU A 29 -22.54 -32.21 38.64
CA LEU A 29 -22.88 -33.42 37.89
C LEU A 29 -22.03 -34.64 38.28
N GLU A 30 -20.83 -34.44 38.85
CA GLU A 30 -19.90 -35.51 39.22
C GLU A 30 -20.07 -36.01 40.66
N VAL A 31 -20.54 -35.14 41.58
CA VAL A 31 -20.63 -35.43 43.02
C VAL A 31 -22.00 -36.00 43.42
N GLU A 32 -22.07 -36.87 44.42
CA GLU A 32 -23.34 -37.36 45.00
C GLU A 32 -24.07 -36.27 45.81
N GLY A 33 -25.41 -36.24 45.77
CA GLY A 33 -26.23 -35.18 46.39
C GLY A 33 -26.64 -34.07 45.40
N TYR A 34 -27.12 -32.93 45.92
CA TYR A 34 -27.56 -31.76 45.13
C TYR A 34 -28.61 -32.07 44.05
N GLU A 35 -29.61 -32.90 44.40
CA GLU A 35 -30.62 -33.38 43.44
C GLU A 35 -31.41 -32.24 42.77
N GLN A 36 -31.65 -31.14 43.50
CA GLN A 36 -32.39 -29.98 42.98
C GLN A 36 -31.57 -29.24 41.92
N GLU A 37 -30.29 -28.99 42.19
CA GLU A 37 -29.38 -28.27 41.32
C GLU A 37 -29.00 -29.11 40.11
N LYS A 38 -28.83 -30.43 40.29
CA LYS A 38 -28.67 -31.38 39.18
C LYS A 38 -29.86 -31.36 38.23
N ALA A 39 -31.09 -31.37 38.77
CA ALA A 39 -32.29 -31.30 37.95
C ALA A 39 -32.35 -29.98 37.16
N LEU A 40 -32.00 -28.86 37.80
CA LEU A 40 -31.92 -27.55 37.15
C LEU A 40 -30.92 -27.54 35.99
N PHE A 41 -29.66 -27.92 36.23
CA PHE A 41 -28.63 -27.90 35.20
C PHE A 41 -28.91 -28.89 34.06
N THR A 42 -29.52 -30.03 34.38
CA THR A 42 -29.94 -31.01 33.36
C THR A 42 -31.05 -30.43 32.47
N ALA A 43 -32.06 -29.78 33.06
CA ALA A 43 -33.13 -29.14 32.30
C ALA A 43 -32.58 -28.01 31.40
N LEU A 44 -31.68 -27.17 31.91
CA LEU A 44 -31.04 -26.12 31.13
C LEU A 44 -30.24 -26.68 29.93
N ASN A 45 -29.53 -27.79 30.11
CA ASN A 45 -28.81 -28.46 29.03
C ASN A 45 -29.77 -29.03 27.96
N GLN A 46 -30.93 -29.55 28.37
CA GLN A 46 -31.97 -30.01 27.44
C GLN A 46 -32.53 -28.85 26.63
N PHE A 47 -32.92 -27.75 27.28
CA PHE A 47 -33.44 -26.56 26.59
C PHE A 47 -32.43 -25.92 25.64
N LYS A 48 -31.13 -25.94 25.99
CA LYS A 48 -30.07 -25.48 25.08
C LYS A 48 -30.05 -26.25 23.76
N SER A 49 -30.42 -27.53 23.80
CA SER A 49 -30.43 -28.43 22.65
C SER A 49 -31.75 -28.39 21.87
N GLU A 50 -32.79 -27.74 22.41
CA GLU A 50 -34.05 -27.57 21.69
C GLU A 50 -33.91 -26.50 20.61
N GLU A 51 -34.05 -26.92 19.35
CA GLU A 51 -34.23 -25.96 18.27
C GLU A 51 -35.57 -25.23 18.44
N PRO A 52 -35.59 -23.89 18.40
CA PRO A 52 -36.82 -23.14 18.52
C PRO A 52 -37.71 -23.40 17.30
N LYS A 53 -38.71 -24.28 17.47
CA LYS A 53 -39.65 -24.73 16.41
C LYS A 53 -40.36 -23.58 15.68
N ASN A 54 -40.43 -22.39 16.28
CA ASN A 54 -41.17 -21.23 15.77
C ASN A 54 -40.31 -19.95 15.63
N LEU A 55 -38.98 -20.04 15.53
CA LEU A 55 -38.17 -18.84 15.30
C LEU A 55 -38.28 -18.37 13.84
N ARG A 56 -39.18 -17.42 13.59
CA ARG A 56 -39.23 -16.69 12.31
C ARG A 56 -38.13 -15.63 12.29
N ILE A 57 -36.91 -16.04 11.95
CA ILE A 57 -35.82 -15.10 11.66
C ILE A 57 -36.22 -14.33 10.39
N PRO A 58 -36.34 -12.99 10.41
CA PRO A 58 -36.60 -12.24 9.20
C PRO A 58 -35.44 -12.48 8.25
N LYS A 59 -35.73 -13.04 7.06
CA LYS A 59 -34.72 -13.18 6.01
C LYS A 59 -34.22 -11.77 5.71
N ALA A 60 -32.98 -11.47 6.13
CA ALA A 60 -32.33 -10.23 5.75
C ALA A 60 -32.40 -10.14 4.22
N LYS A 61 -33.08 -9.10 3.70
CA LYS A 61 -33.10 -8.83 2.27
C LYS A 61 -31.71 -8.34 1.87
N THR A 62 -30.77 -9.27 1.74
CA THR A 62 -29.47 -8.97 1.15
C THR A 62 -29.72 -8.73 -0.33
N ARG A 63 -29.49 -7.50 -0.79
CA ARG A 63 -29.51 -7.17 -2.21
C ARG A 63 -28.34 -7.93 -2.84
N LYS A 64 -28.62 -9.09 -3.41
CA LYS A 64 -27.62 -9.87 -4.15
C LYS A 64 -27.31 -9.08 -5.43
N LEU A 65 -26.08 -8.58 -5.51
CA LEU A 65 -25.57 -8.02 -6.75
C LEU A 65 -25.49 -9.16 -7.77
N ASN A 66 -25.82 -8.86 -9.02
CA ASN A 66 -25.76 -9.84 -10.09
C ASN A 66 -24.29 -10.12 -10.43
N THR A 67 -23.80 -11.32 -10.08
CA THR A 67 -22.42 -11.74 -10.31
C THR A 67 -22.01 -11.64 -11.79
N THR A 68 -22.95 -11.82 -12.71
CA THR A 68 -22.71 -11.65 -14.15
C THR A 68 -22.31 -10.22 -14.47
N TRP A 69 -22.98 -9.21 -13.89
CA TRP A 69 -22.61 -7.80 -14.10
C TRP A 69 -21.21 -7.47 -13.59
N ILE A 70 -20.81 -8.09 -12.47
CA ILE A 70 -19.46 -7.91 -11.91
C ILE A 70 -18.40 -8.52 -12.83
N SER A 71 -18.66 -9.72 -13.38
CA SER A 71 -17.73 -10.38 -14.32
C SER A 71 -17.51 -9.58 -15.61
N TRP A 72 -18.58 -8.99 -16.14
CA TRP A 72 -18.50 -8.11 -17.30
C TRP A 72 -17.71 -6.83 -16.98
N ALA A 73 -17.98 -6.20 -15.84
CA ALA A 73 -17.24 -5.02 -15.42
C ALA A 73 -15.73 -5.29 -15.26
N ALA A 74 -15.37 -6.42 -14.65
CA ALA A 74 -13.97 -6.81 -14.48
C ALA A 74 -13.22 -6.94 -15.82
N SER A 75 -13.83 -7.60 -16.81
CA SER A 75 -13.24 -7.74 -18.14
C SER A 75 -13.01 -6.39 -18.82
N VAL A 76 -14.00 -5.49 -18.76
CA VAL A 76 -13.90 -4.13 -19.34
C VAL A 76 -12.80 -3.33 -18.66
N THR A 77 -12.71 -3.38 -17.32
CA THR A 77 -11.67 -2.69 -16.56
C THR A 77 -10.27 -3.17 -16.92
N ILE A 78 -10.07 -4.48 -17.11
CA ILE A 78 -8.77 -5.04 -17.52
C ILE A 78 -8.37 -4.50 -18.90
N PHE A 79 -9.28 -4.48 -19.87
CA PHE A 79 -8.98 -3.95 -21.20
C PHE A 79 -8.64 -2.45 -21.18
N LEU A 80 -9.44 -1.65 -20.47
CA LEU A 80 -9.18 -0.20 -20.36
C LEU A 80 -7.86 0.08 -19.62
N GLY A 81 -7.60 -0.63 -18.53
CA GLY A 81 -6.35 -0.52 -17.77
C GLY A 81 -5.14 -0.90 -18.60
N SER A 82 -5.22 -2.00 -19.36
CA SER A 82 -4.14 -2.43 -20.25
C SER A 82 -3.89 -1.43 -21.38
N PHE A 83 -4.95 -0.88 -21.99
CA PHE A 83 -4.81 0.10 -23.06
C PHE A 83 -4.15 1.40 -22.57
N TRP A 84 -4.62 1.95 -21.45
CA TRP A 84 -4.00 3.14 -20.86
C TRP A 84 -2.55 2.88 -20.42
N GLY A 85 -2.28 1.72 -19.81
CA GLY A 85 -0.94 1.34 -19.40
C GLY A 85 0.02 1.24 -20.58
N TRP A 86 -0.40 0.60 -21.67
CA TRP A 86 0.42 0.49 -22.88
C TRP A 86 0.72 1.85 -23.50
N ARG A 87 -0.30 2.71 -23.65
CA ARG A 87 -0.11 4.07 -24.20
C ARG A 87 0.85 4.91 -23.36
N ALA A 88 0.72 4.85 -22.02
CA ALA A 88 1.61 5.58 -21.12
C ALA A 88 3.05 5.05 -21.19
N TYR A 89 3.22 3.74 -21.35
CA TYR A 89 4.53 3.11 -21.52
C TYR A 89 5.19 3.51 -22.84
N GLU A 90 4.46 3.47 -23.95
CA GLU A 90 4.93 3.89 -25.26
C GLU A 90 5.36 5.36 -25.27
N GLN A 91 4.54 6.24 -24.69
CA GLN A 91 4.87 7.65 -24.58
C GLN A 91 6.16 7.89 -23.78
N LYS A 92 6.33 7.22 -22.64
CA LYS A 92 7.56 7.33 -21.84
C LYS A 92 8.79 6.85 -22.58
N GLN A 93 8.68 5.76 -23.34
CA GLN A 93 9.79 5.29 -24.17
C GLN A 93 10.14 6.28 -25.27
N ALA A 94 9.15 6.85 -25.95
CA ALA A 94 9.38 7.86 -26.98
C ALA A 94 10.05 9.12 -26.39
N GLU A 95 9.61 9.58 -25.22
CA GLU A 95 10.21 10.71 -24.50
C GLU A 95 11.66 10.43 -24.10
N GLN A 96 11.96 9.22 -23.61
CA GLN A 96 13.32 8.81 -23.25
C GLN A 96 14.24 8.76 -24.48
N LEU A 97 13.78 8.17 -25.58
CA LEU A 97 14.55 8.11 -26.82
C LEU A 97 14.87 9.51 -27.36
N ALA A 98 13.88 10.41 -27.36
CA ALA A 98 14.09 11.79 -27.79
C ALA A 98 15.06 12.53 -26.85
N TYR A 99 14.96 12.32 -25.53
CA TYR A 99 15.89 12.90 -24.56
C TYR A 99 17.34 12.43 -24.79
N ASP A 100 17.53 11.12 -24.99
CA ASP A 100 18.85 10.52 -25.22
C ASP A 100 19.48 11.03 -26.52
N GLU A 101 18.70 11.19 -27.59
CA GLU A 101 19.16 11.77 -28.86
C GLU A 101 19.64 13.22 -28.67
N VAL A 102 18.87 14.03 -27.95
CA VAL A 102 19.24 15.43 -27.67
C VAL A 102 20.49 15.50 -26.80
N MET A 103 20.66 14.61 -25.81
CA MET A 103 21.86 14.59 -24.98
C MET A 103 23.09 14.15 -25.75
N GLN A 104 22.96 13.21 -26.69
CA GLN A 104 24.04 12.85 -27.59
C GLN A 104 24.46 14.04 -28.46
N ALA A 105 23.51 14.78 -29.03
CA ALA A 105 23.80 15.99 -29.79
C ALA A 105 24.52 17.05 -28.95
N PHE A 106 24.06 17.30 -27.71
CA PHE A 106 24.73 18.23 -26.79
C PHE A 106 26.14 17.78 -26.41
N SER A 107 26.36 16.48 -26.20
CA SER A 107 27.69 15.92 -25.95
C SER A 107 28.65 16.18 -27.12
N LEU A 108 28.18 16.01 -28.36
CA LEU A 108 28.95 16.34 -29.56
C LEU A 108 29.27 17.83 -29.62
N ILE A 109 28.29 18.71 -29.38
CA ILE A 109 28.49 20.17 -29.35
C ILE A 109 29.54 20.54 -28.31
N GLN A 110 29.42 20.02 -27.08
CA GLN A 110 30.37 20.25 -26.00
C GLN A 110 31.78 19.80 -26.39
N SER A 111 31.92 18.60 -26.98
CA SER A 111 33.21 18.08 -27.41
C SER A 111 33.89 18.95 -28.47
N ASN A 112 33.10 19.49 -29.42
CA ASN A 112 33.61 20.37 -30.47
C ASN A 112 33.96 21.76 -29.91
N LEU A 113 33.17 22.27 -28.96
CA LEU A 113 33.46 23.53 -28.27
C LEU A 113 34.75 23.45 -27.44
N LEU A 114 34.98 22.34 -26.74
CA LEU A 114 36.23 22.12 -25.99
C LEU A 114 37.44 22.07 -26.94
N LYS A 115 37.35 21.32 -28.04
CA LYS A 115 38.40 21.30 -29.08
C LYS A 115 38.66 22.68 -29.67
N GLY A 116 37.61 23.47 -29.91
CA GLY A 116 37.74 24.85 -30.39
C GLY A 116 38.46 25.75 -29.38
N GLN A 117 38.16 25.62 -28.09
CA GLN A 117 38.88 26.34 -27.04
C GLN A 117 40.36 25.96 -26.99
N ASP A 118 40.69 24.68 -27.08
CA ASP A 118 42.09 24.20 -27.11
C ASP A 118 42.85 24.76 -28.33
N GLN A 119 42.21 24.81 -29.51
CA GLN A 119 42.80 25.38 -30.72
C GLN A 119 43.01 26.90 -30.62
N LEU A 120 42.19 27.60 -29.84
CA LEU A 120 42.32 29.03 -29.60
C LEU A 120 43.25 29.37 -28.42
N ALA A 121 43.72 28.37 -27.66
CA ALA A 121 44.65 28.58 -26.55
C ALA A 121 45.91 29.39 -26.93
N PRO A 122 46.57 29.14 -28.10
CA PRO A 122 47.71 29.95 -28.53
C PRO A 122 47.37 31.42 -28.82
N MET A 123 46.12 31.73 -29.19
CA MET A 123 45.67 33.11 -29.40
C MET A 123 45.49 33.87 -28.09
N ASN A 124 45.26 33.17 -26.97
CA ASN A 124 45.18 33.81 -25.65
C ASN A 124 46.55 34.39 -25.25
N ASP A 125 47.65 33.76 -25.64
CA ASP A 125 49.01 34.27 -25.42
C ASP A 125 49.29 35.53 -26.26
N LEU A 126 48.71 35.62 -27.47
CA LEU A 126 48.79 36.80 -28.33
C LEU A 126 48.08 38.02 -27.73
N LYS A 127 47.08 37.84 -26.86
CA LYS A 127 46.39 38.95 -26.18
C LYS A 127 47.34 39.77 -25.30
N TYR A 128 48.39 39.15 -24.77
CA TYR A 128 49.38 39.79 -23.91
C TYR A 128 50.59 40.32 -24.69
N LEU A 129 50.71 39.93 -25.96
CA LEU A 129 51.72 40.45 -26.86
C LEU A 129 51.16 41.71 -27.54
N ASN A 130 51.72 42.88 -27.23
CA ASN A 130 51.47 44.13 -27.97
C ASN A 130 52.15 44.10 -29.36
N THR A 131 52.01 42.98 -30.08
CA THR A 131 52.72 42.66 -31.32
C THR A 131 52.10 43.30 -32.54
N THR A 132 50.86 43.80 -32.47
CA THR A 132 50.22 44.54 -33.56
C THR A 132 51.09 45.74 -33.97
N ASN A 133 51.69 46.45 -33.00
CA ASN A 133 52.60 47.58 -33.28
C ASN A 133 53.98 47.16 -33.82
N ARG A 134 54.35 45.87 -33.75
CA ARG A 134 55.66 45.36 -34.20
C ARG A 134 55.59 44.61 -35.54
N LEU A 135 54.45 43.97 -35.83
CA LEU A 135 54.20 43.22 -37.07
C LEU A 135 53.77 44.12 -38.22
N PHE A 136 53.08 45.21 -37.90
CA PHE A 136 52.75 46.27 -38.85
C PHE A 136 53.64 47.46 -38.51
N GLN A 137 54.86 47.49 -39.05
CA GLN A 137 55.70 48.70 -39.05
C GLN A 137 54.99 49.78 -39.88
N LEU A 138 53.99 50.42 -39.28
CA LEU A 138 53.38 51.61 -39.84
C LEU A 138 54.41 52.72 -39.63
N GLU A 139 55.23 52.98 -40.66
CA GLU A 139 56.01 54.20 -40.74
C GLU A 139 55.04 55.39 -40.66
N GLU A 140 55.12 56.15 -39.58
CA GLU A 140 54.43 57.44 -39.53
C GLU A 140 55.06 58.38 -40.56
N PRO A 141 54.28 58.94 -41.51
CA PRO A 141 54.83 59.92 -42.43
C PRO A 141 55.14 61.20 -41.65
N ASN A 142 56.43 61.55 -41.61
CA ASN A 142 56.95 62.78 -41.01
C ASN A 142 56.15 64.00 -41.49
N SER A 143 55.68 64.77 -40.50
CA SER A 143 55.08 66.09 -40.64
C SER A 143 55.98 67.07 -41.41
N LYS A 144 55.39 67.75 -42.41
CA LYS A 144 55.71 69.12 -42.82
C LYS A 144 54.45 69.87 -43.16
#